data_AF-A0A831JXY3-F1
#
_entry.id   AF-A0A831JXY3-F1
#
_cell.length_a   1.000
_cell.length_b   1.000
_cell.length_c   1.000
_cell.angle_alpha   90.00
_cell.angle_beta   90.00
_cell.angle_gamma   90.00
#
_symmetry.space_group_name_H-M   'P 1'
#
loop_
_entity.id
_entity.type
_entity.pdbx_description
1 polymer ?
#
loop_
_entity_poly.entity_id
_entity_poly.type
_entity_poly.pdbx_seq_one_letter_code
_entity_poly.pdbx_strand_id
1 'polypeptide(L)'
;MPQQQKTVFAKKQYKRVIDFSGGLNNKFSPFLIKDNELTDIQNMNFDEKGTLKTRNGYIRHYSSPFAAGPVRGLYNYRKSDGTSRLIIAADDKLFYDTPHFYKLYDTQADFDAGTKINVDTASSPGDVKLANPSTPTFTRNSVAYKSDGTQVAANLPRYETGKFGQAV
;
A
#
# COMPACT_ATOMS: atom_id res chain seq x y z
N MET A 1 -54.46 61.78 -13.36
CA MET A 1 -53.71 61.06 -14.40
C MET A 1 -53.49 59.63 -13.89
N PRO A 2 -53.96 58.58 -14.58
CA PRO A 2 -53.78 57.21 -14.09
C PRO A 2 -52.31 56.80 -14.28
N GLN A 3 -51.67 56.32 -13.22
CA GLN A 3 -50.31 55.79 -13.27
C GLN A 3 -50.32 54.44 -14.01
N GLN A 4 -49.59 54.35 -15.12
CA GLN A 4 -49.34 53.09 -15.82
C GLN A 4 -48.52 52.15 -14.91
N GLN A 5 -49.13 51.04 -14.48
CA GLN A 5 -48.40 49.99 -13.77
C GLN A 5 -47.39 49.35 -14.72
N LYS A 6 -46.10 49.44 -14.38
CA LYS A 6 -45.00 48.79 -15.09
C LYS A 6 -45.20 47.28 -15.00
N THR A 7 -45.36 46.61 -16.14
CA THR A 7 -45.46 45.14 -16.23
C THR A 7 -44.23 44.51 -15.60
N VAL A 8 -44.41 43.67 -14.58
CA VAL A 8 -43.33 42.95 -13.91
C VAL A 8 -42.68 42.02 -14.95
N PHE A 9 -41.37 42.17 -15.18
CA PHE A 9 -40.63 41.30 -16.10
C PHE A 9 -40.94 39.82 -15.78
N ALA A 10 -41.26 39.03 -16.81
CA ALA A 10 -41.60 37.62 -16.66
C ALA A 10 -40.55 36.89 -15.81
N LYS A 11 -41.01 36.18 -14.77
CA LYS A 11 -40.15 35.43 -13.85
C LYS A 11 -39.24 34.51 -14.65
N LYS A 12 -37.91 34.62 -14.47
CA LYS A 12 -36.92 33.75 -15.15
C LYS A 12 -37.33 32.29 -14.95
N GLN A 13 -37.66 31.61 -16.04
CA GLN A 13 -37.93 30.18 -16.04
C GLN A 13 -36.60 29.45 -16.03
N TYR A 14 -36.31 28.70 -14.96
CA TYR A 14 -35.17 27.81 -14.88
C TYR A 14 -35.65 26.41 -15.27
N LYS A 15 -35.27 25.94 -16.46
CA LYS A 15 -35.37 24.51 -16.80
C LYS A 15 -34.11 23.85 -16.26
N ARG A 16 -34.26 22.94 -15.29
CA ARG A 16 -33.15 22.08 -14.85
C ARG A 16 -32.89 21.09 -15.98
N VAL A 17 -31.84 21.33 -16.77
CA VAL A 17 -31.51 20.57 -17.99
C VAL A 17 -30.89 19.21 -17.69
N ILE A 18 -30.67 18.85 -16.42
CA ILE A 18 -29.80 17.72 -16.09
C ILE A 18 -30.40 16.90 -14.93
N ASP A 19 -31.40 16.09 -15.27
CA ASP A 19 -31.82 14.94 -14.45
C ASP A 19 -31.55 13.68 -15.28
N PHE A 20 -30.58 12.87 -14.85
CA PHE A 20 -30.22 11.61 -15.49
C PHE A 20 -30.52 10.41 -14.58
N SER A 21 -31.45 10.57 -13.64
CA SER A 21 -31.86 9.51 -12.71
C SER A 21 -32.42 8.26 -13.38
N GLY A 22 -32.90 8.36 -14.63
CA GLY A 22 -33.40 7.23 -15.42
C GLY A 22 -32.30 6.31 -15.99
N GLY A 23 -31.04 6.77 -16.02
CA GLY A 23 -29.91 5.95 -16.48
C GLY A 23 -29.95 5.59 -17.97
N LEU A 24 -29.10 4.64 -18.39
CA LEU A 24 -29.03 4.16 -19.77
C LEU A 24 -30.17 3.18 -20.07
N ASN A 25 -31.01 3.51 -21.04
CA ASN A 25 -32.12 2.67 -21.49
C ASN A 25 -31.85 2.15 -22.90
N ASN A 26 -31.48 0.87 -23.01
CA ASN A 26 -31.21 0.18 -24.28
C ASN A 26 -32.38 -0.73 -24.74
N LYS A 27 -33.52 -0.67 -24.06
CA LYS A 27 -34.66 -1.58 -24.31
C LYS A 27 -35.71 -0.98 -25.23
N PHE A 28 -35.95 0.33 -25.11
CA PHE A 28 -36.96 1.03 -25.90
C PHE A 28 -36.33 1.85 -27.01
N SER A 29 -37.13 2.14 -28.05
CA SER A 29 -36.73 3.05 -29.12
C SER A 29 -36.36 4.43 -28.54
N PRO A 30 -35.37 5.15 -29.12
CA PRO A 30 -35.01 6.51 -28.71
C PRO A 30 -36.18 7.49 -28.63
N PHE A 31 -37.27 7.25 -29.37
CA PHE A 31 -38.48 8.07 -29.36
C PHE A 31 -39.42 7.78 -28.19
N LEU A 32 -39.21 6.68 -27.47
CA LEU A 32 -40.06 6.19 -26.38
C LEU A 32 -39.36 6.21 -25.02
N ILE A 33 -38.13 6.70 -24.94
CA ILE A 33 -37.43 6.90 -23.68
C ILE A 33 -37.86 8.22 -23.03
N LYS A 34 -37.74 8.32 -21.71
CA LYS A 34 -38.10 9.54 -20.96
C LYS A 34 -36.99 10.60 -21.06
N ASP A 35 -37.36 11.85 -20.83
CA ASP A 35 -36.43 13.00 -20.79
C ASP A 35 -35.26 12.82 -19.79
N ASN A 36 -35.41 11.98 -18.76
CA ASN A 36 -34.39 11.70 -17.76
C ASN A 36 -33.61 10.38 -17.97
N GLU A 37 -33.79 9.74 -19.13
CA GLU A 37 -33.10 8.51 -19.54
C GLU A 37 -32.09 8.83 -20.67
N LEU A 38 -31.06 7.99 -20.81
CA LEU A 38 -30.01 8.13 -21.81
C LEU A 38 -30.20 7.11 -22.93
N THR A 39 -30.08 7.55 -24.18
CA THR A 39 -30.01 6.68 -25.37
C THR A 39 -28.60 6.14 -25.61
N ASP A 40 -27.58 6.98 -25.41
CA ASP A 40 -26.17 6.64 -25.51
C ASP A 40 -25.38 7.38 -24.43
N ILE A 41 -24.31 6.75 -23.95
CA ILE A 41 -23.38 7.32 -22.99
C ILE A 41 -21.96 6.79 -23.25
N GLN A 42 -21.03 7.69 -23.56
CA GLN A 42 -19.65 7.35 -23.86
C GLN A 42 -18.69 8.08 -22.92
N ASN A 43 -17.62 7.39 -22.50
CA ASN A 43 -16.58 7.95 -21.64
C ASN A 43 -17.10 8.62 -20.35
N MET A 44 -18.22 8.15 -19.83
CA MET A 44 -18.76 8.56 -18.53
C MET A 44 -18.69 7.41 -17.53
N ASN A 45 -18.74 7.75 -16.25
CA ASN A 45 -18.80 6.83 -15.12
C ASN A 45 -19.86 7.30 -14.13
N PHE A 46 -20.66 6.36 -13.63
CA PHE A 46 -21.54 6.56 -12.49
C PHE A 46 -20.79 6.09 -11.26
N ASP A 47 -20.13 7.02 -10.56
CA ASP A 47 -19.52 6.67 -9.27
C ASP A 47 -20.61 6.46 -8.20
N GLU A 48 -20.25 5.86 -7.07
CA GLU A 48 -21.13 5.39 -5.98
C GLU A 48 -22.20 6.37 -5.45
N LYS A 49 -22.15 7.65 -5.83
CA LYS A 49 -23.10 8.68 -5.38
C LYS A 49 -24.08 9.16 -6.47
N GLY A 50 -24.19 8.44 -7.58
CA GLY A 50 -25.19 8.72 -8.62
C GLY A 50 -24.92 9.97 -9.47
N THR A 51 -23.76 10.61 -9.30
CA THR A 51 -23.32 11.73 -10.12
C THR A 51 -22.55 11.21 -11.34
N LEU A 52 -22.98 11.64 -12.52
CA LEU A 52 -22.25 11.42 -13.76
C LEU A 52 -20.92 12.18 -13.74
N LYS A 53 -19.81 11.45 -13.85
CA LYS A 53 -18.47 12.02 -14.05
C LYS A 53 -17.86 11.49 -15.34
N THR A 54 -16.87 12.20 -15.87
CA THR A 54 -16.05 11.66 -16.96
C THR A 54 -15.32 10.40 -16.47
N ARG A 55 -15.14 9.42 -17.37
CA ARG A 55 -14.36 8.23 -17.10
C ARG A 55 -12.91 8.63 -16.86
N ASN A 56 -12.26 7.98 -15.90
CA ASN A 56 -10.82 8.12 -15.70
C ASN A 56 -10.09 7.78 -17.01
N GLY A 57 -9.13 8.63 -17.40
CA GLY A 57 -8.28 8.35 -18.55
C GLY A 57 -7.37 7.14 -18.30
N TYR A 58 -6.74 6.66 -19.38
CA TYR A 58 -5.73 5.61 -19.30
C TYR A 58 -4.34 6.25 -19.32
N ILE A 59 -3.46 5.79 -18.44
CA ILE A 59 -2.04 6.11 -18.50
C ILE A 59 -1.34 4.93 -19.17
N ARG A 60 -0.38 5.21 -20.06
CA ARG A 60 0.41 4.17 -20.69
C ARG A 60 1.29 3.50 -19.64
N HIS A 61 1.17 2.17 -19.53
CA HIS A 61 1.93 1.39 -18.54
C HIS A 61 3.43 1.34 -18.86
N TYR A 62 3.81 1.31 -20.14
CA TYR A 62 5.20 1.28 -20.60
C TYR A 62 5.53 2.52 -21.45
N SER A 63 6.74 3.09 -21.32
CA SER A 63 7.14 4.25 -22.12
C SER A 63 7.21 3.94 -23.63
N SER A 64 7.61 2.71 -23.97
CA SER A 64 7.74 2.20 -25.34
C SER A 64 6.95 0.90 -25.53
N PRO A 65 6.44 0.62 -26.75
CA PRO A 65 5.87 -0.70 -27.07
C PRO A 65 6.90 -1.81 -26.88
N PHE A 66 6.49 -2.91 -26.25
CA PHE A 66 7.33 -4.11 -26.09
C PHE A 66 7.04 -5.18 -27.16
N ALA A 67 5.96 -5.01 -27.93
CA ALA A 67 5.50 -5.90 -28.99
C ALA A 67 4.96 -5.06 -30.17
N ALA A 68 5.00 -5.63 -31.37
CA ALA A 68 4.47 -4.99 -32.57
C ALA A 68 2.97 -5.28 -32.76
N GLY A 69 2.57 -6.51 -32.47
CA GLY A 69 1.19 -6.97 -32.53
C GLY A 69 0.42 -6.76 -31.23
N PRO A 70 -0.90 -7.04 -31.26
CA PRO A 70 -1.77 -6.83 -30.12
C PRO A 70 -1.46 -7.83 -28.99
N VAL A 71 -1.77 -7.40 -27.76
CA VAL A 71 -1.80 -8.31 -26.61
C VAL A 71 -2.99 -9.26 -26.77
N ARG A 72 -2.70 -10.57 -26.80
CA ARG A 72 -3.67 -11.65 -26.98
C ARG A 72 -4.03 -12.35 -25.67
N GLY A 73 -3.25 -12.16 -24.62
CA GLY A 73 -3.48 -12.76 -23.32
C GLY A 73 -2.76 -12.01 -22.21
N LEU A 74 -3.40 -11.91 -21.05
CA LEU A 74 -2.88 -11.22 -19.88
C LEU A 74 -3.28 -12.04 -18.65
N TYR A 75 -2.29 -12.61 -17.96
CA TYR A 75 -2.52 -13.58 -16.89
C TYR A 75 -1.68 -13.25 -15.67
N ASN A 76 -2.26 -13.41 -14.49
CA ASN A 76 -1.49 -13.41 -13.25
C ASN A 76 -0.88 -14.79 -13.04
N TYR A 77 0.45 -14.87 -13.09
CA TYR A 77 1.21 -16.07 -12.79
C TYR A 77 1.73 -16.02 -11.36
N ARG A 78 1.27 -16.95 -10.52
CA ARG A 78 1.72 -17.12 -9.13
C ARG A 78 2.80 -18.20 -9.09
N LYS A 79 3.97 -17.86 -8.57
CA LYS A 79 5.10 -18.77 -8.34
C LYS A 79 4.97 -19.45 -6.98
N SER A 80 5.69 -20.56 -6.81
CA SER A 80 5.74 -21.34 -5.55
C SER A 80 6.45 -20.61 -4.41
N ASP A 81 7.34 -19.67 -4.72
CA ASP A 81 7.99 -18.76 -3.76
C ASP A 81 7.03 -17.68 -3.21
N GLY A 82 5.73 -17.85 -3.45
CA GLY A 82 4.68 -16.88 -3.22
C GLY A 82 4.54 -15.90 -4.38
N THR A 83 5.63 -15.37 -4.93
CA THR A 83 5.65 -14.15 -5.76
C THR A 83 4.78 -14.25 -7.01
N SER A 84 4.19 -13.15 -7.47
CA SER A 84 3.31 -13.15 -8.66
C SER A 84 3.77 -12.19 -9.73
N ARG A 85 3.72 -12.58 -11.00
CA ARG A 85 4.04 -11.72 -12.14
C ARG A 85 2.89 -11.64 -13.11
N LEU A 86 2.74 -10.49 -13.77
CA LEU A 86 1.86 -10.38 -14.91
C LEU A 86 2.55 -10.94 -16.14
N ILE A 87 1.98 -11.98 -16.74
CA ILE A 87 2.42 -12.57 -17.99
C ILE A 87 1.55 -12.02 -19.12
N ILE A 88 2.20 -11.59 -20.20
CA ILE A 88 1.57 -10.93 -21.33
C ILE A 88 1.94 -11.69 -22.59
N ALA A 89 0.95 -12.23 -23.29
CA ALA A 89 1.12 -12.87 -24.58
C ALA A 89 0.91 -11.83 -25.68
N ALA A 90 1.95 -11.57 -26.47
CA ALA A 90 1.90 -10.69 -27.63
C ALA A 90 2.88 -11.19 -28.68
N ASP A 91 2.54 -10.99 -29.96
CA ASP A 91 3.26 -11.62 -31.08
C ASP A 91 3.36 -13.14 -30.88
N ASP A 92 4.57 -13.68 -31.04
CA ASP A 92 4.92 -15.09 -30.83
C ASP A 92 5.76 -15.27 -29.54
N LYS A 93 5.59 -14.37 -28.56
CA LYS A 93 6.37 -14.34 -27.32
C LYS A 93 5.50 -14.17 -26.08
N LEU A 94 6.04 -14.62 -24.95
CA LEU A 94 5.54 -14.29 -23.62
C LEU A 94 6.46 -13.25 -22.98
N PHE A 95 5.88 -12.14 -22.56
CA PHE A 95 6.52 -11.10 -21.77
C PHE A 95 6.09 -11.23 -20.31
N TYR A 96 6.88 -10.67 -19.40
CA TYR A 96 6.51 -10.57 -18.00
C TYR A 96 6.78 -9.16 -17.48
N ASP A 97 5.89 -8.70 -16.60
CA ASP A 97 6.10 -7.46 -15.85
C ASP A 97 6.94 -7.75 -14.60
N THR A 98 7.81 -6.80 -14.23
CA THR A 98 8.70 -6.91 -13.06
C THR A 98 8.05 -6.54 -11.72
N PRO A 99 7.11 -5.59 -11.59
CA PRO A 99 6.40 -5.40 -10.33
C PRO A 99 5.53 -6.63 -10.01
N HIS A 100 5.61 -7.09 -8.76
CA HIS A 100 4.70 -8.09 -8.24
C HIS A 100 3.33 -7.45 -7.94
N PHE A 101 2.21 -8.17 -8.11
CA PHE A 101 0.87 -7.66 -7.78
C PHE A 101 0.70 -7.30 -6.30
N TYR A 102 1.57 -7.84 -5.46
CA TYR A 102 1.61 -7.58 -4.04
C TYR A 102 3.04 -7.16 -3.66
N LYS A 103 3.14 -6.28 -2.67
CA LYS A 103 4.44 -5.88 -2.13
C LYS A 103 4.90 -6.93 -1.14
N LEU A 104 6.08 -7.48 -1.35
CA LEU A 104 6.82 -8.18 -0.30
C LEU A 104 7.79 -7.19 0.35
N TYR A 105 7.97 -7.37 1.65
CA TYR A 105 8.97 -6.67 2.45
C TYR A 105 9.89 -7.71 3.05
N ASP A 106 10.58 -8.44 2.19
CA ASP A 106 11.40 -9.61 2.54
C ASP A 106 12.88 -9.42 2.19
N THR A 107 13.24 -8.29 1.59
CA THR A 107 14.65 -7.96 1.31
C THR A 107 15.25 -7.13 2.44
N GLN A 108 16.58 -7.22 2.58
CA GLN A 108 17.35 -6.35 3.47
C GLN A 108 17.10 -4.87 3.16
N ALA A 109 16.94 -4.52 1.88
CA ALA A 109 16.66 -3.15 1.45
C ALA A 109 15.29 -2.64 1.93
N ASP A 110 14.27 -3.51 1.95
CA ASP A 110 12.94 -3.18 2.49
C ASP A 110 13.01 -2.90 3.98
N PHE A 111 13.80 -3.69 4.71
CA PHE A 111 14.02 -3.50 6.14
C PHE A 111 14.85 -2.23 6.43
N ASP A 112 15.74 -1.87 5.52
CA ASP A 112 16.62 -0.71 5.64
C ASP A 112 16.01 0.62 5.18
N ALA A 113 14.87 0.60 4.48
CA ALA A 113 14.21 1.78 3.90
C ALA A 113 13.64 2.78 4.93
N GLY A 114 13.62 2.42 6.22
CA GLY A 114 13.13 3.26 7.31
C GLY A 114 14.23 3.97 8.12
N THR A 115 13.82 4.90 9.00
CA THR A 115 14.71 5.48 10.00
C THR A 115 15.04 4.44 11.08
N LYS A 116 16.31 4.05 11.18
CA LYS A 116 16.80 3.13 12.21
C LYS A 116 17.32 3.90 13.43
N ILE A 117 16.76 3.64 14.62
CA ILE A 117 17.24 4.21 15.89
C ILE A 117 17.68 3.06 16.79
N ASN A 118 18.98 3.02 17.13
CA ASN A 118 19.60 1.99 17.96
C ASN A 118 19.34 0.54 17.48
N VAL A 119 19.12 0.36 16.18
CA VAL A 119 18.89 -0.94 15.56
C VAL A 119 19.98 -1.19 14.52
N ASP A 120 20.62 -2.35 14.61
CA ASP A 120 21.54 -2.88 13.61
C ASP A 120 20.90 -4.06 12.89
N THR A 121 20.81 -3.90 11.59
CA THR A 121 20.21 -4.79 10.61
C THR A 121 21.26 -5.27 9.60
N ALA A 122 22.46 -4.69 9.61
CA ALA A 122 23.51 -4.91 8.63
C ALA A 122 24.46 -6.03 9.05
N SER A 123 24.77 -6.15 10.35
CA SER A 123 25.61 -7.24 10.86
C SER A 123 24.86 -8.55 11.10
N SER A 124 23.53 -8.58 10.90
CA SER A 124 22.69 -9.75 11.12
C SER A 124 21.54 -9.83 10.11
N PRO A 125 21.83 -10.23 8.86
CA PRO A 125 20.80 -10.41 7.85
C PRO A 125 19.72 -11.39 8.34
N GLY A 126 18.45 -10.94 8.35
CA GLY A 126 17.31 -11.73 8.83
C GLY A 126 17.06 -11.68 10.34
N ASP A 127 17.81 -10.87 11.08
CA ASP A 127 17.66 -10.66 12.53
C ASP A 127 17.68 -9.16 12.89
N VAL A 128 17.17 -8.81 14.07
CA VAL A 128 17.18 -7.43 14.59
C VAL A 128 18.04 -7.38 15.85
N LYS A 129 19.08 -6.54 15.84
CA LYS A 129 19.95 -6.34 17.01
C LYS A 129 20.00 -4.88 17.41
N LEU A 130 20.48 -4.64 18.64
CA LEU A 130 20.86 -3.30 19.09
C LEU A 130 22.13 -2.87 18.36
N ALA A 131 22.18 -1.62 17.88
CA ALA A 131 23.37 -1.11 17.18
C ALA A 131 24.55 -0.90 18.12
N ASN A 132 24.28 -0.43 19.34
CA ASN A 132 25.29 -0.25 20.37
C ASN A 132 24.79 -0.86 21.68
N PRO A 133 24.81 -2.21 21.81
CA PRO A 133 24.45 -2.83 23.08
C PRO A 133 25.50 -2.44 24.13
N SER A 134 25.05 -1.97 25.29
CA SER A 134 25.95 -1.77 26.41
C SER A 134 26.40 -3.14 26.93
N THR A 135 27.71 -3.34 27.09
CA THR A 135 28.23 -4.53 27.76
C THR A 135 27.83 -4.44 29.23
N PRO A 136 27.04 -5.39 29.77
CA PRO A 136 26.68 -5.36 31.17
C PRO A 136 27.96 -5.51 32.02
N THR A 137 28.21 -4.54 32.89
CA THR A 137 29.33 -4.58 33.84
C THR A 137 28.81 -4.84 35.24
N PHE A 138 29.50 -5.71 35.97
CA PHE A 138 29.20 -5.94 37.38
C PHE A 138 29.64 -4.71 38.20
N THR A 139 28.75 -4.15 38.99
CA THR A 139 29.05 -3.01 39.87
C THR A 139 28.81 -3.40 41.33
N ARG A 140 29.81 -3.13 42.17
CA ARG A 140 29.71 -3.29 43.63
C ARG A 140 30.67 -2.32 44.28
N ASN A 141 30.16 -1.38 45.06
CA ASN A 141 30.93 -0.29 45.68
C ASN A 141 31.81 -0.74 46.86
N SER A 142 31.73 -2.01 47.26
CA SER A 142 32.48 -2.54 48.39
C SER A 142 33.33 -3.74 47.99
N VAL A 143 34.35 -4.00 48.80
CA VAL A 143 35.05 -5.28 48.81
C VAL A 143 34.09 -6.38 49.29
N ALA A 144 34.29 -7.59 48.79
CA ALA A 144 33.61 -8.79 49.28
C ALA A 144 34.65 -9.80 49.74
N TYR A 145 34.20 -10.84 50.43
CA TYR A 145 35.03 -11.94 50.87
C TYR A 145 34.42 -13.25 50.40
N LYS A 146 35.27 -14.19 50.01
CA LYS A 146 34.85 -15.56 49.74
C LYS A 146 34.64 -16.34 51.04
N SER A 147 34.06 -17.52 50.94
CA SER A 147 33.86 -18.46 52.08
C SER A 147 35.17 -18.84 52.77
N ASP A 148 36.29 -18.82 52.03
CA ASP A 148 37.65 -19.07 52.55
C ASP A 148 38.31 -17.81 53.17
N GLY A 149 37.61 -16.67 53.21
CA GLY A 149 38.10 -15.40 53.72
C GLY A 149 38.93 -14.58 52.72
N THR A 150 39.18 -15.06 51.50
CA THR A 150 39.91 -14.30 50.49
C THR A 150 39.12 -13.09 50.00
N GLN A 151 39.80 -11.96 49.84
CA GLN A 151 39.17 -10.71 49.44
C GLN A 151 38.93 -10.66 47.92
N VAL A 152 37.75 -10.20 47.52
CA VAL A 152 37.38 -9.88 46.14
C VAL A 152 37.20 -8.36 46.05
N ALA A 153 37.99 -7.69 45.21
CA ALA A 153 37.93 -6.24 45.08
C ALA A 153 36.55 -5.75 44.59
N ALA A 154 36.27 -4.46 44.80
CA ALA A 154 35.09 -3.79 44.27
C ALA A 154 34.97 -3.97 42.74
N ASN A 155 33.74 -3.96 42.21
CA ASN A 155 33.44 -4.17 40.78
C ASN A 155 33.90 -5.51 40.17
N LEU A 156 34.33 -6.48 40.98
CA LEU A 156 34.56 -7.86 40.54
C LEU A 156 33.46 -8.80 41.08
N PRO A 157 32.87 -9.66 40.22
CA PRO A 157 31.95 -10.70 40.68
C PRO A 157 32.62 -11.64 41.69
N ARG A 158 31.88 -12.07 42.71
CA ARG A 158 32.35 -13.10 43.66
C ARG A 158 31.93 -14.47 43.13
N TYR A 159 32.76 -15.08 42.29
CA TYR A 159 32.56 -16.45 41.86
C TYR A 159 32.99 -17.44 42.94
N GLU A 160 32.11 -18.40 43.24
CA GLU A 160 32.44 -19.55 44.10
C GLU A 160 31.93 -20.84 43.48
N THR A 161 32.67 -21.91 43.75
CA THR A 161 32.25 -23.26 43.42
C THR A 161 30.95 -23.57 44.15
N GLY A 162 29.92 -24.00 43.41
CA GLY A 162 28.64 -24.38 44.00
C GLY A 162 28.76 -25.56 44.97
N LYS A 163 27.85 -25.64 45.95
CA LYS A 163 27.79 -26.74 46.94
C LYS A 163 27.37 -28.10 46.35
N PHE A 164 26.94 -28.15 45.09
CA PHE A 164 26.47 -29.37 44.45
C PHE A 164 27.53 -29.86 43.44
N GLY A 165 28.02 -31.09 43.62
CA GLY A 165 28.92 -31.77 42.67
C GLY A 165 30.40 -31.87 43.07
N GLN A 166 30.78 -31.51 44.31
CA GLN A 166 32.11 -31.81 44.85
C GLN A 166 32.01 -33.11 45.68
N ALA A 167 32.66 -34.18 45.22
CA ALA A 167 32.88 -35.35 46.05
C ALA A 167 33.79 -34.95 47.21
N VAL A 168 33.34 -35.19 48.45
CA VAL A 168 34.19 -35.10 49.65
C VAL A 168 35.20 -36.23 49.63
#